data_AF-A0A378Q1C5-F1
#
_entry.id   AF-A0A378Q1C5-F1
#
_cell.length_a   1.000
_cell.length_b   1.000
_cell.length_c   1.000
_cell.angle_alpha   90.00
_cell.angle_beta   90.00
_cell.angle_gamma   90.00
#
_symmetry.space_group_name_H-M   'P 1'
#
loop_
_entity.id
_entity.type
_entity.pdbx_description
1 polymer ?
#
loop_
_entity_poly.entity_id
_entity_poly.type
_entity_poly.pdbx_seq_one_letter_code
_entity_poly.pdbx_strand_id
1 'polypeptide(L)' 'MWINKRLGELDDPKHLARNVAEVGHWGNGDYEITVHDSKDLEYIMSLVKQTL' A
#
# COMPACT_ATOMS: atom_id res chain seq x y z
N MET A 1 -1.59 1.59 7.09
CA MET A 1 -1.11 0.19 7.01
C MET A 1 0.04 0.15 6.02
N TRP A 2 1.01 -0.73 6.26
CA TRP A 2 2.18 -0.91 5.39
C TRP A 2 1.94 -2.10 4.45
N ILE A 3 2.27 -1.93 3.17
CA ILE A 3 2.25 -2.99 2.17
C ILE A 3 3.70 -3.38 1.87
N ASN A 4 4.00 -4.66 2.10
CA ASN A 4 5.34 -5.21 1.91
C ASN A 4 5.60 -5.60 0.45
N LYS A 5 5.72 -4.58 -0.40
CA LYS A 5 6.13 -4.67 -1.81
C LYS A 5 7.17 -3.60 -2.10
N ARG A 6 8.04 -3.84 -3.07
CA ARG A 6 8.97 -2.81 -3.55
C ARG A 6 8.26 -1.83 -4.47
N LEU A 7 8.77 -0.61 -4.57
CA LEU A 7 8.26 0.39 -5.49
C LEU A 7 8.19 -0.16 -6.92
N GLY A 8 7.00 -0.11 -7.51
CA GLY A 8 6.70 -0.63 -8.85
C GLY A 8 6.13 -2.05 -8.88
N GLU A 9 6.08 -2.76 -7.74
CA GLU A 9 5.53 -4.11 -7.67
C GLU A 9 4.06 -4.17 -7.20
N LEU A 10 3.51 -3.04 -6.75
CA LEU A 10 2.10 -2.92 -6.35
C LEU A 10 1.29 -2.36 -7.52
N ASP A 11 0.28 -3.10 -7.97
CA ASP A 11 -0.67 -2.62 -8.97
C ASP A 11 -1.77 -1.81 -8.29
N ASP A 12 -1.52 -0.51 -8.15
CA ASP A 12 -2.39 0.49 -7.51
C ASP A 12 -2.84 1.57 -8.52
N PRO A 13 -3.76 1.26 -9.45
CA PRO A 13 -4.29 2.24 -10.41
C PRO A 13 -5.07 3.39 -9.77
N LYS A 14 -5.51 3.26 -8.52
CA LYS A 14 -6.19 4.34 -7.79
C LYS A 14 -5.22 5.28 -7.07
N HIS A 15 -3.92 4.96 -7.06
CA HIS A 15 -2.90 5.70 -6.33
C HIS A 15 -3.26 5.93 -4.85
N LEU A 16 -3.89 4.92 -4.21
CA LEU A 16 -4.26 4.95 -2.79
C LEU A 16 -3.09 4.63 -1.87
N ALA A 17 -2.04 3.99 -2.39
CA ALA A 17 -0.81 3.70 -1.69
C ALA A 17 0.20 4.83 -1.90
N ARG A 18 0.64 5.41 -0.80
CA ARG A 18 1.73 6.38 -0.74
C ARG A 18 3.06 5.66 -0.84
N ASN A 19 3.91 6.08 -1.78
CA ASN A 19 5.30 5.67 -1.82
C ASN A 19 6.05 6.22 -0.59
N VAL A 20 6.62 5.31 0.18
CA VAL A 20 7.44 5.61 1.36
C VAL A 20 8.88 5.11 1.26
N ALA A 21 9.29 4.49 0.14
CA ALA A 21 10.62 3.87 -0.06
C ALA A 21 11.82 4.74 0.41
N GLU A 22 11.73 6.06 0.22
CA GLU A 22 12.78 7.02 0.56
C GLU A 22 12.52 7.79 1.87
N VAL A 23 11.38 7.57 2.53
CA VAL A 23 10.93 8.31 3.70
C VAL A 23 11.63 7.85 4.99
N GLY A 24 12.39 6.75 4.95
CA GLY A 24 13.20 6.27 6.07
C GLY A 24 12.31 5.76 7.21
N HIS A 25 12.04 4.47 7.21
CA HIS A 25 11.10 3.85 8.14
C HIS A 25 11.57 2.49 8.64
N TRP A 26 11.21 2.17 9.88
CA TRP A 26 11.58 0.94 10.58
C TRP A 26 10.75 -0.29 10.15
N GLY A 27 9.92 -0.14 9.11
CA GLY A 27 9.04 -1.19 8.57
C GLY A 27 9.57 -1.81 7.27
N ASN A 28 8.99 -2.94 6.87
CA ASN A 28 9.30 -3.64 5.62
C ASN A 28 8.24 -3.29 4.57
N GLY A 29 8.66 -2.78 3.42
CA GLY A 29 7.78 -2.37 2.32
C GLY A 29 7.89 -0.89 1.95
N ASP A 30 7.65 -0.60 0.68
CA ASP A 30 7.81 0.73 0.08
C ASP A 30 6.47 1.49 -0.04
N TYR A 31 5.38 0.92 0.48
CA TYR A 31 4.03 1.46 0.33
C TYR A 31 3.29 1.61 1.68
N GLU A 32 2.67 2.77 1.88
CA GLU A 32 1.79 3.10 3.00
C GLU A 32 0.37 3.40 2.50
N ILE A 33 -0.64 2.75 3.07
CA ILE A 33 -2.06 3.04 2.80
C ILE A 33 -2.69 3.69 4.02
N THR A 34 -3.38 4.82 3.81
CA THR A 34 -4.20 5.47 4.85
C THR A 34 -5.68 5.19 4.56
N VAL A 35 -6.38 4.58 5.51
CA VAL A 35 -7.80 4.24 5.38
C VAL A 35 -8.60 5.24 6.21
N HIS A 36 -9.42 6.06 5.55
CA HIS A 36 -10.24 7.08 6.22
C HIS A 36 -11.70 6.63 6.38
N ASP A 37 -12.22 5.86 5.42
CA ASP A 37 -13.59 5.34 5.43
C ASP A 37 -13.66 3.95 4.78
N SER A 38 -14.86 3.36 4.75
CA SER A 38 -15.10 2.02 4.21
C SER A 38 -15.28 1.97 2.68
N LYS A 39 -15.25 3.10 1.97
CA LYS A 39 -15.57 3.14 0.53
C LYS A 39 -14.55 2.37 -0.31
N ASP A 40 -13.29 2.41 0.08
CA ASP A 40 -12.19 1.73 -0.62
C ASP A 40 -11.75 0.44 0.06
N LEU A 41 -12.48 -0.06 1.06
CA LEU A 41 -12.08 -1.23 1.84
C LEU A 41 -11.89 -2.48 0.95
N GLU A 42 -12.79 -2.72 0.00
CA GLU A 42 -12.68 -3.83 -0.94
C GLU A 42 -11.44 -3.71 -1.83
N TYR A 43 -11.13 -2.49 -2.27
CA TYR A 43 -9.96 -2.21 -3.07
C TYR A 43 -8.67 -2.38 -2.27
N ILE A 44 -8.61 -1.87 -1.04
CA ILE A 44 -7.48 -2.04 -0.14
C ILE A 44 -7.23 -3.53 0.13
N MET A 45 -8.29 -4.33 0.33
CA MET A 45 -8.17 -5.78 0.46
C MET A 45 -7.60 -6.43 -0.81
N SER A 46 -7.94 -5.92 -2.00
CA SER A 46 -7.34 -6.38 -3.26
C SER A 46 -5.83 -6.10 -3.32
N LEU A 47 -5.39 -4.93 -2.84
CA LEU A 47 -3.97 -4.58 -2.75
C LEU A 47 -3.24 -5.48 -1.75
N VAL A 48 -3.83 -5.73 -0.58
CA VAL A 48 -3.26 -6.64 0.44
C VAL A 48 -3.11 -8.06 -0.11
N LYS A 49 -4.07 -8.55 -0.90
CA LYS A 49 -3.98 -9.88 -1.55
C LYS A 49 -2.80 -10.01 -2.51
N GLN A 50 -2.35 -8.92 -3.14
CA GLN A 50 -1.16 -8.95 -4.01
C GLN A 50 0.15 -9.18 -3.22
N THR A 51 0.11 -8.98 -1.89
CA THR A 51 1.26 -9.06 -0.98
C THR A 51 1.40 -10.41 -0.28
N LEU A 52 0.34 -11.22 -0.29
CA LEU A 52 0.31 -12.61 0.19
C LEU A 52 0.87 -13.55 -0.88
#